data_AF-A0AB37R0M2-F1
#
_entry.id   AF-A0AB37R0M2-F1
#
_cell.length_a   1.000
_cell.length_b   1.000
_cell.length_c   1.000
_cell.angle_alpha   90.00
_cell.angle_beta   90.00
_cell.angle_gamma   90.00
#
_symmetry.space_group_name_H-M   'P 1'
#
loop_
_entity.id
_entity.type
_entity.pdbx_description
1 polymer ?
#
loop_
_entity_poly.entity_id
_entity_poly.type
_entity_poly.pdbx_seq_one_letter_code
_entity_poly.pdbx_strand_id
1 'polypeptide(L)'
;MVMGLCISRPSSSSYRENLETSASSPNTRPTFGHQPASTSYRASDEVNERPAKFSHFQLARRGGNYTLKMVSLDAYQAERRHSGNAIKDRSESTFPWVRVYHSKTGLDYSFQIDRTTTVKVAGFNGLTPNDEGTRPLYSAGTSQINMPVVTDNMTACIAVACAAENVDADTGERMRGAQVRVFHLLPFCHEDLVPEEVLASIRDYLQNARAQGLTMRVAMHGGDREGDFSVSTADALKQLFADEGIPLEFDETCANRTSDTLLGAVILDDNSTHFIKHLVTG
;
A
#
# COMPACT_ATOMS: atom_id res chain seq x y z
N MET A 1 -22.19 20.54 43.80
CA MET A 1 -23.46 21.29 43.96
C MET A 1 -23.57 22.24 42.76
N VAL A 2 -24.47 21.91 41.81
CA VAL A 2 -25.41 22.76 41.02
C VAL A 2 -25.27 24.29 41.23
N MET A 3 -25.43 25.23 40.27
CA MET A 3 -25.68 25.33 38.82
C MET A 3 -25.54 26.82 38.43
N GLY A 4 -25.51 27.16 37.12
CA GLY A 4 -25.88 28.50 36.67
C GLY A 4 -25.58 28.85 35.20
N LEU A 5 -26.40 28.36 34.27
CA LEU A 5 -26.53 28.75 32.86
C LEU A 5 -27.10 30.17 32.66
N CYS A 6 -26.86 30.77 31.48
CA CYS A 6 -27.75 31.62 30.65
C CYS A 6 -27.00 32.06 29.36
N ILE A 7 -27.13 31.42 28.18
CA ILE A 7 -28.08 31.65 27.04
C ILE A 7 -28.02 33.10 26.50
N SER A 8 -27.66 33.36 25.22
CA SER A 8 -28.61 33.39 24.08
C SER A 8 -27.95 33.55 22.69
N ARG A 9 -28.51 32.84 21.68
CA ARG A 9 -28.40 33.10 20.23
C ARG A 9 -29.22 34.34 19.82
N PRO A 10 -29.07 34.83 18.58
CA PRO A 10 -30.22 34.70 17.68
C PRO A 10 -29.90 34.19 16.27
N SER A 11 -30.94 33.59 15.69
CA SER A 11 -31.07 33.00 14.37
C SER A 11 -31.57 34.00 13.32
N SER A 12 -31.05 33.86 12.10
CA SER A 12 -31.65 34.01 10.75
C SER A 12 -32.88 34.90 10.51
N SER A 13 -32.84 35.65 9.39
CA SER A 13 -34.03 35.81 8.54
C SER A 13 -33.66 35.91 7.06
N SER A 14 -34.38 35.13 6.27
CA SER A 14 -34.33 34.90 4.82
C SER A 14 -35.49 35.62 4.14
N TYR A 15 -35.33 36.05 2.89
CA TYR A 15 -36.47 36.26 1.98
C TYR A 15 -36.13 35.85 0.54
N ARG A 16 -36.92 34.87 0.06
CA ARG A 16 -37.59 34.73 -1.26
C ARG A 16 -36.74 34.67 -2.53
N GLU A 17 -37.11 33.98 -3.61
CA GLU A 17 -38.14 33.02 -4.06
C GLU A 17 -37.77 32.86 -5.55
N ASN A 18 -37.75 31.64 -6.10
CA ASN A 18 -38.27 31.31 -7.44
C ASN A 18 -37.90 29.88 -7.79
N LEU A 19 -38.93 29.03 -7.72
CA LEU A 19 -38.95 27.68 -8.23
C LEU A 19 -39.82 27.72 -9.48
N GLU A 20 -39.21 27.61 -10.66
CA GLU A 20 -39.94 27.24 -11.88
C GLU A 20 -39.58 25.80 -12.24
N THR A 21 -40.64 25.00 -12.31
CA THR A 21 -40.74 23.63 -12.80
C THR A 21 -40.36 23.51 -14.28
N SER A 22 -39.64 22.43 -14.63
CA SER A 22 -39.97 21.62 -15.81
C SER A 22 -39.34 20.23 -15.73
N ALA A 23 -40.18 19.22 -15.95
CA ALA A 23 -39.82 17.81 -16.02
C ALA A 23 -39.46 17.41 -17.46
N SER A 24 -38.43 16.56 -17.64
CA SER A 24 -38.41 15.44 -18.61
C SER A 24 -37.06 14.68 -18.59
N SER A 25 -37.12 13.35 -18.45
CA SER A 25 -36.08 12.37 -18.82
C SER A 25 -36.34 11.87 -20.27
N PRO A 26 -35.49 11.06 -20.96
CA PRO A 26 -34.28 10.33 -20.52
C PRO A 26 -33.07 10.33 -21.51
N ASN A 27 -32.00 9.62 -21.12
CA ASN A 27 -30.88 9.11 -21.94
C ASN A 27 -29.84 10.11 -22.48
N THR A 28 -28.73 10.25 -21.75
CA THR A 28 -27.41 10.32 -22.40
C THR A 28 -26.36 9.69 -21.50
N ARG A 29 -25.67 8.68 -22.02
CA ARG A 29 -24.55 7.97 -21.40
C ARG A 29 -23.37 8.96 -21.28
N PRO A 30 -22.82 9.26 -20.09
CA PRO A 30 -21.65 10.12 -20.02
C PRO A 30 -20.41 9.31 -20.44
N THR A 31 -19.90 9.63 -21.62
CA THR A 31 -18.58 9.23 -22.08
C THR A 31 -17.56 9.95 -21.20
N PHE A 32 -16.95 9.25 -20.24
CA PHE A 32 -15.82 9.81 -19.50
C PHE A 32 -14.62 9.89 -20.44
N GLY A 33 -14.36 11.10 -20.95
CA GLY A 33 -13.13 11.43 -21.62
C GLY A 33 -11.98 11.44 -20.61
N HIS A 34 -10.99 10.58 -20.80
CA HIS A 34 -9.69 10.72 -20.16
C HIS A 34 -9.04 12.02 -20.68
N GLN A 35 -9.11 13.10 -19.89
CA GLN A 35 -8.13 14.16 -20.02
C GLN A 35 -6.86 13.69 -19.29
N PRO A 36 -5.69 13.65 -19.95
CA PRO A 36 -4.45 13.47 -19.24
C PRO A 36 -4.18 14.69 -18.36
N ALA A 37 -3.88 14.44 -17.09
CA ALA A 37 -3.35 15.44 -16.18
C ALA A 37 -2.15 16.12 -16.83
N SER A 38 -2.17 17.46 -16.84
CA SER A 38 -1.08 18.29 -17.33
C SER A 38 0.18 18.00 -16.54
N THR A 39 1.14 17.31 -17.15
CA THR A 39 2.50 17.19 -16.64
C THR A 39 3.30 18.40 -17.09
N SER A 40 3.92 19.08 -16.14
CA SER A 40 4.78 20.22 -16.39
C SER A 40 6.06 19.73 -17.10
N TYR A 41 6.21 20.11 -18.37
CA TYR A 41 7.50 20.04 -19.05
C TYR A 41 8.46 21.02 -18.37
N ARG A 42 9.42 20.51 -17.61
CA ARG A 42 10.67 21.23 -17.33
C ARG A 42 11.73 20.72 -18.29
N ALA A 43 11.97 21.48 -19.35
CA ALA A 43 13.24 21.45 -20.05
C ALA A 43 14.23 22.26 -19.21
N SER A 44 15.16 21.57 -18.54
CA SER A 44 16.32 22.20 -17.92
C SER A 44 17.51 21.25 -18.02
N ASP A 45 18.48 21.65 -18.84
CA ASP A 45 19.75 20.99 -19.15
C ASP A 45 20.71 20.94 -17.94
N GLU A 46 20.32 20.23 -16.87
CA GLU A 46 21.24 19.84 -15.80
C GLU A 46 21.03 18.35 -15.48
N VAL A 47 21.77 17.50 -16.18
CA VAL A 47 21.81 16.06 -15.94
C VAL A 47 22.66 15.80 -14.69
N ASN A 48 22.06 16.06 -13.54
CA ASN A 48 22.34 15.32 -12.32
C ASN A 48 21.23 14.26 -12.16
N GLU A 49 21.06 13.44 -13.19
CA GLU A 49 20.05 12.38 -13.19
C GLU A 49 20.43 11.34 -12.14
N ARG A 50 19.84 11.47 -10.95
CA ARG A 50 19.81 10.38 -9.99
C ARG A 50 19.26 9.15 -10.71
N PRO A 51 19.92 7.99 -10.63
CA PRO A 51 19.43 6.80 -11.31
C PRO A 51 18.01 6.50 -10.86
N ALA A 52 17.10 6.32 -11.84
CA ALA A 52 15.70 6.02 -11.57
C ALA A 52 15.61 4.79 -10.66
N LYS A 53 14.94 4.94 -9.52
CA LYS A 53 14.66 3.82 -8.63
C LYS A 53 13.28 3.27 -8.93
N PHE A 54 13.13 1.96 -8.79
CA PHE A 54 11.86 1.26 -8.94
C PHE A 54 11.79 0.09 -7.96
N SER A 55 10.61 -0.49 -7.79
CA SER A 55 10.36 -1.48 -6.73
C SER A 55 10.81 -2.90 -7.09
N HIS A 56 11.47 -3.18 -8.22
CA HIS A 56 11.70 -4.55 -8.69
C HIS A 56 13.10 -5.04 -8.31
N PHE A 57 13.14 -6.14 -7.57
CA PHE A 57 14.33 -6.73 -6.99
C PHE A 57 14.38 -8.24 -7.31
N GLN A 58 15.57 -8.81 -7.28
CA GLN A 58 15.80 -10.25 -7.43
C GLN A 58 16.76 -10.75 -6.36
N LEU A 59 16.76 -12.07 -6.16
CA LEU A 59 17.65 -12.73 -5.22
C LEU A 59 19.12 -12.49 -5.58
N ALA A 60 19.88 -11.99 -4.62
CA ALA A 60 21.30 -11.74 -4.71
C ALA A 60 22.03 -12.30 -3.48
N ARG A 61 23.36 -12.36 -3.58
CA ARG A 61 24.24 -12.68 -2.45
C ARG A 61 25.11 -11.48 -2.10
N ARG A 62 25.19 -11.16 -0.80
CA ARG A 62 26.07 -10.11 -0.27
C ARG A 62 26.71 -10.60 1.03
N GLY A 63 28.04 -10.67 1.06
CA GLY A 63 28.79 -11.07 2.27
C GLY A 63 28.39 -12.46 2.79
N GLY A 64 28.16 -13.43 1.90
CA GLY A 64 27.74 -14.79 2.28
C GLY A 64 26.25 -14.97 2.59
N ASN A 65 25.48 -13.89 2.74
CA ASN A 65 24.04 -13.93 3.00
C ASN A 65 23.22 -13.70 1.74
N TYR A 66 22.03 -14.31 1.69
CA TYR A 66 21.04 -14.02 0.65
C TYR A 66 20.22 -12.78 0.99
N THR A 67 20.00 -11.95 -0.01
CA THR A 67 19.27 -10.68 0.09
C THR A 67 18.61 -10.34 -1.23
N LEU A 68 17.84 -9.26 -1.27
CA LEU A 68 17.28 -8.72 -2.50
C LEU A 68 18.15 -7.57 -3.03
N LYS A 69 18.40 -7.55 -4.34
CA LYS A 69 19.04 -6.44 -5.05
C LYS A 69 18.12 -5.92 -6.13
N MET A 70 17.99 -4.60 -6.25
CA MET A 70 17.23 -3.97 -7.32
C MET A 70 17.80 -4.42 -8.67
N VAL A 71 16.92 -4.80 -9.60
CA VAL A 71 17.35 -5.20 -10.94
C VAL A 71 17.88 -3.98 -11.71
N SER A 72 18.57 -4.18 -12.83
CA SER A 72 18.98 -3.06 -13.69
C SER A 72 17.76 -2.45 -14.39
N LEU A 73 17.88 -1.19 -14.83
CA LEU A 73 16.81 -0.54 -15.60
C LEU A 73 16.49 -1.32 -16.89
N ASP A 74 17.51 -1.83 -17.59
CA ASP A 74 17.34 -2.61 -18.81
C ASP A 74 16.58 -3.92 -18.56
N ALA A 75 16.96 -4.65 -17.51
CA ALA A 75 16.27 -5.88 -17.11
C ALA A 75 14.83 -5.57 -16.72
N TYR A 76 14.61 -4.48 -15.98
CA TYR A 76 13.25 -4.05 -15.64
C TYR A 76 12.44 -3.75 -16.90
N GLN A 77 12.97 -2.94 -17.83
CA GLN A 77 12.28 -2.56 -19.07
C GLN A 77 11.93 -3.76 -19.94
N ALA A 78 12.83 -4.74 -20.05
CA ALA A 78 12.62 -5.96 -20.83
C ALA A 78 11.43 -6.80 -20.32
N GLU A 79 11.15 -6.80 -19.01
CA GLU A 79 10.08 -7.61 -18.40
C GLU A 79 8.72 -6.89 -18.33
N ARG A 80 8.63 -5.62 -18.78
CA ARG A 80 7.39 -4.83 -18.65
C ARG A 80 6.33 -5.28 -19.65
N ARG A 81 5.20 -5.76 -19.11
CA ARG A 81 3.98 -6.05 -19.89
C ARG A 81 3.37 -4.80 -20.56
N HIS A 82 3.61 -3.61 -20.02
CA HIS A 82 3.10 -2.33 -20.52
C HIS A 82 4.26 -1.34 -20.73
N SER A 83 5.04 -1.56 -21.78
CA SER A 83 6.21 -0.74 -22.13
C SER A 83 5.86 0.75 -22.36
N GLY A 84 4.62 1.04 -22.80
CA GLY A 84 4.14 2.40 -23.05
C GLY A 84 3.77 3.21 -21.80
N ASN A 85 3.63 2.59 -20.63
CA ASN A 85 3.35 3.33 -19.40
C ASN A 85 4.65 3.94 -18.85
N ALA A 86 4.57 5.08 -18.18
CA ALA A 86 5.71 5.60 -17.43
C ALA A 86 6.12 4.63 -16.30
N ILE A 87 7.41 4.54 -16.02
CA ILE A 87 7.91 3.86 -14.82
C ILE A 87 7.52 4.73 -13.63
N LYS A 88 6.95 4.10 -12.59
CA LYS A 88 6.70 4.81 -11.33
C LYS A 88 8.04 5.16 -10.70
N ASP A 89 8.39 6.44 -10.67
CA ASP A 89 9.60 6.89 -10.01
C ASP A 89 9.50 6.66 -8.51
N ARG A 90 10.56 6.10 -7.94
CA ARG A 90 10.74 5.84 -6.51
C ARG A 90 12.07 6.38 -6.02
N SER A 91 12.65 7.35 -6.73
CA SER A 91 13.94 7.97 -6.42
C SER A 91 13.98 8.49 -4.97
N GLU A 92 12.84 9.01 -4.50
CA GLU A 92 12.62 9.52 -3.14
C GLU A 92 12.27 8.43 -2.11
N SER A 93 12.03 7.19 -2.52
CA SER A 93 11.85 6.09 -1.58
C SER A 93 13.21 5.61 -1.04
N THR A 94 13.20 5.28 0.25
CA THR A 94 14.23 4.46 0.88
C THR A 94 13.75 3.02 0.90
N PHE A 95 14.51 2.11 0.30
CA PHE A 95 14.19 0.68 0.32
C PHE A 95 14.90 -0.01 1.48
N PRO A 96 14.18 -0.84 2.25
CA PRO A 96 14.79 -1.62 3.32
C PRO A 96 15.75 -2.68 2.76
N TRP A 97 16.69 -3.09 3.60
CA TRP A 97 17.49 -4.28 3.31
C TRP A 97 16.65 -5.52 3.66
N VAL A 98 16.35 -6.34 2.65
CA VAL A 98 15.50 -7.52 2.82
C VAL A 98 16.35 -8.76 3.04
N ARG A 99 16.09 -9.50 4.13
CA ARG A 99 16.75 -10.77 4.42
C ARG A 99 16.04 -11.93 3.71
N VAL A 100 16.84 -12.83 3.11
CA VAL A 100 16.35 -14.10 2.55
C VAL A 100 17.04 -15.25 3.27
N TYR A 101 16.27 -16.21 3.77
CA TYR A 101 16.80 -17.35 4.51
C TYR A 101 17.12 -18.51 3.58
N HIS A 102 18.16 -19.29 3.87
CA HIS A 102 18.44 -20.51 3.13
C HIS A 102 17.75 -21.71 3.79
N SER A 103 16.93 -22.44 3.03
CA SER A 103 16.39 -23.77 3.36
C SER A 103 16.01 -23.97 4.84
N LYS A 104 15.11 -23.12 5.37
CA LYS A 104 14.55 -23.28 6.71
C LYS A 104 13.13 -23.84 6.61
N THR A 105 12.96 -25.09 7.01
CA THR A 105 11.65 -25.72 7.21
C THR A 105 11.00 -25.23 8.50
N GLY A 106 9.66 -25.16 8.54
CA GLY A 106 8.91 -24.82 9.76
C GLY A 106 8.82 -23.32 10.05
N LEU A 107 9.02 -22.47 9.04
CA LEU A 107 8.71 -21.04 9.13
C LEU A 107 7.29 -20.78 8.61
N ASP A 108 6.43 -20.28 9.47
CA ASP A 108 5.07 -19.86 9.12
C ASP A 108 5.11 -18.69 8.12
N TYR A 109 4.16 -18.62 7.20
CA TYR A 109 4.11 -17.55 6.18
C TYR A 109 5.42 -17.41 5.38
N SER A 110 6.03 -18.55 5.00
CA SER A 110 7.22 -18.58 4.17
C SER A 110 6.87 -18.63 2.68
N PHE A 111 7.61 -17.88 1.87
CA PHE A 111 7.50 -17.92 0.42
C PHE A 111 8.87 -18.17 -0.21
N GLN A 112 8.93 -19.20 -1.06
CA GLN A 112 10.17 -19.58 -1.73
C GLN A 112 10.42 -18.70 -2.95
N ILE A 113 11.67 -18.23 -3.07
CA ILE A 113 12.14 -17.46 -4.21
C ILE A 113 13.45 -18.05 -4.73
N ASP A 114 13.73 -17.76 -5.99
CA ASP A 114 15.00 -18.06 -6.63
C ASP A 114 15.54 -16.82 -7.37
N ARG A 115 16.57 -17.00 -8.20
CA ARG A 115 17.18 -15.91 -8.97
C ARG A 115 16.31 -15.38 -10.11
N THR A 116 15.29 -16.12 -10.52
CA THR A 116 14.35 -15.73 -11.57
C THR A 116 13.11 -15.06 -11.01
N THR A 117 12.87 -15.20 -9.70
CA THR A 117 11.72 -14.60 -9.04
C THR A 117 11.90 -13.09 -8.89
N THR A 118 11.05 -12.33 -9.56
CA THR A 118 10.97 -10.88 -9.38
C THR A 118 10.13 -10.55 -8.16
N VAL A 119 10.76 -9.89 -7.19
CA VAL A 119 10.15 -9.43 -5.93
C VAL A 119 9.93 -7.92 -5.99
N LYS A 120 8.75 -7.45 -5.62
CA LYS A 120 8.52 -6.02 -5.41
C LYS A 120 8.82 -5.63 -3.97
N VAL A 121 9.72 -4.67 -3.76
CA VAL A 121 10.00 -4.13 -2.43
C VAL A 121 9.25 -2.80 -2.27
N ALA A 122 8.43 -2.69 -1.23
CA ALA A 122 7.85 -1.43 -0.79
C ALA A 122 8.91 -0.67 0.02
N GLY A 123 9.23 0.54 -0.41
CA GLY A 123 10.04 1.47 0.35
C GLY A 123 9.17 2.40 1.19
N PHE A 124 9.81 3.20 2.01
CA PHE A 124 9.19 4.29 2.75
C PHE A 124 9.73 5.64 2.29
N ASN A 125 8.97 6.68 2.57
CA ASN A 125 9.35 8.07 2.40
C ASN A 125 8.89 8.83 3.65
N GLY A 126 9.66 9.83 4.06
CA GLY A 126 9.32 10.73 5.18
C GLY A 126 9.63 12.18 4.87
N LEU A 127 9.79 12.52 3.59
CA LEU A 127 10.21 13.83 3.11
C LEU A 127 9.16 14.49 2.20
N THR A 128 8.18 13.71 1.74
CA THR A 128 7.23 14.12 0.71
C THR A 128 5.82 13.70 1.13
N PRO A 129 4.84 14.61 1.30
CA PRO A 129 3.47 14.27 1.67
C PRO A 129 2.84 13.20 0.77
N ASN A 130 1.87 12.42 1.28
CA ASN A 130 1.26 11.29 0.56
C ASN A 130 0.00 11.69 -0.23
N ASP A 131 0.20 12.45 -1.30
CA ASP A 131 -0.85 12.86 -2.23
C ASP A 131 -0.96 11.93 -3.45
N GLU A 132 -1.91 12.20 -4.35
CA GLU A 132 -2.14 11.39 -5.55
C GLU A 132 -0.87 11.14 -6.40
N GLY A 133 0.02 12.11 -6.50
CA GLY A 133 1.27 12.04 -7.26
C GLY A 133 2.37 11.24 -6.56
N THR A 134 2.34 11.14 -5.23
CA THR A 134 3.43 10.60 -4.40
C THR A 134 3.07 9.30 -3.70
N ARG A 135 1.80 8.86 -3.73
CA ARG A 135 1.31 7.53 -3.30
C ARG A 135 2.23 6.34 -3.64
N PRO A 136 2.88 6.28 -4.84
CA PRO A 136 3.80 5.21 -5.16
C PRO A 136 5.03 5.14 -4.23
N LEU A 137 5.42 6.23 -3.57
CA LEU A 137 6.60 6.29 -2.69
C LEU A 137 6.41 5.51 -1.39
N TYR A 138 5.15 5.35 -0.96
CA TYR A 138 4.74 4.74 0.31
C TYR A 138 4.33 3.27 0.20
N SER A 139 4.15 2.76 -1.02
CA SER A 139 3.64 1.42 -1.23
C SER A 139 4.09 0.78 -2.54
N ALA A 140 4.13 -0.55 -2.58
CA ALA A 140 4.25 -1.33 -3.80
C ALA A 140 3.07 -2.28 -3.92
N GLY A 141 2.72 -2.68 -5.14
CA GLY A 141 1.60 -3.60 -5.36
C GLY A 141 1.67 -4.30 -6.71
N THR A 142 0.90 -5.37 -6.84
CA THR A 142 0.83 -6.19 -8.05
C THR A 142 -0.50 -6.92 -8.17
N SER A 143 -0.87 -7.26 -9.41
CA SER A 143 -1.94 -8.19 -9.76
C SER A 143 -1.40 -9.43 -10.49
N GLN A 144 -0.07 -9.61 -10.49
CA GLN A 144 0.60 -10.75 -11.11
C GLN A 144 0.78 -11.89 -10.10
N ILE A 145 0.47 -13.11 -10.53
CA ILE A 145 0.77 -14.34 -9.80
C ILE A 145 2.28 -14.51 -9.59
N ASN A 146 2.67 -15.15 -8.49
CA ASN A 146 4.04 -15.48 -8.09
C ASN A 146 5.02 -14.30 -8.05
N MET A 147 4.48 -13.08 -7.91
CA MET A 147 5.27 -11.86 -7.75
C MET A 147 5.07 -11.33 -6.32
N PRO A 148 5.89 -11.75 -5.34
CA PRO A 148 5.74 -11.29 -3.98
C PRO A 148 6.00 -9.79 -3.88
N VAL A 149 5.21 -9.11 -3.05
CA VAL A 149 5.42 -7.73 -2.65
C VAL A 149 5.77 -7.73 -1.17
N VAL A 150 6.90 -7.13 -0.77
CA VAL A 150 7.43 -7.21 0.59
C VAL A 150 7.99 -5.89 1.09
N THR A 151 8.11 -5.76 2.40
CA THR A 151 8.89 -4.74 3.10
C THR A 151 9.58 -5.37 4.32
N ASP A 152 10.69 -4.79 4.78
CA ASP A 152 11.49 -5.30 5.90
C ASP A 152 12.02 -4.13 6.75
N ASN A 153 12.73 -4.43 7.83
CA ASN A 153 13.30 -3.47 8.79
C ASN A 153 12.26 -2.53 9.41
N MET A 154 11.08 -3.07 9.74
CA MET A 154 9.98 -2.34 10.34
C MET A 154 10.23 -2.10 11.85
N THR A 155 11.27 -1.34 12.23
CA THR A 155 11.57 -1.02 13.64
C THR A 155 10.45 -0.15 14.23
N ALA A 156 10.55 1.17 14.18
CA ALA A 156 9.47 2.08 14.55
C ALA A 156 8.36 2.12 13.48
N CYS A 157 8.70 1.80 12.23
CA CYS A 157 7.77 1.82 11.12
C CYS A 157 6.69 0.73 11.25
N ILE A 158 5.49 0.99 10.71
CA ILE A 158 4.39 0.02 10.61
C ILE A 158 4.22 -0.41 9.16
N ALA A 159 4.16 -1.73 8.93
CA ALA A 159 3.84 -2.30 7.64
C ALA A 159 2.39 -2.73 7.60
N VAL A 160 1.76 -2.51 6.45
CA VAL A 160 0.43 -3.03 6.15
C VAL A 160 0.52 -3.81 4.85
N ALA A 161 0.18 -5.10 4.88
CA ALA A 161 -0.05 -5.89 3.68
C ALA A 161 -1.56 -6.04 3.47
N CYS A 162 -2.04 -5.62 2.30
CA CYS A 162 -3.41 -5.80 1.87
C CYS A 162 -3.46 -6.88 0.80
N ALA A 163 -4.38 -7.82 0.97
CA ALA A 163 -4.68 -8.88 0.03
C ALA A 163 -6.14 -8.76 -0.43
N ALA A 164 -6.34 -8.70 -1.74
CA ALA A 164 -7.63 -8.58 -2.40
C ALA A 164 -7.83 -9.81 -3.30
N GLU A 165 -8.83 -10.62 -3.01
CA GLU A 165 -9.08 -11.86 -3.75
C GLU A 165 -10.42 -11.75 -4.49
N ASN A 166 -10.44 -12.21 -5.73
CA ASN A 166 -11.70 -12.38 -6.46
C ASN A 166 -12.28 -13.74 -6.06
N VAL A 167 -13.40 -13.74 -5.34
CA VAL A 167 -14.05 -14.96 -4.84
C VAL A 167 -15.40 -15.06 -5.48
N ASP A 168 -15.63 -16.18 -6.15
CA ASP A 168 -16.97 -16.49 -6.63
C ASP A 168 -17.91 -16.69 -5.42
N ALA A 169 -18.98 -15.90 -5.37
CA ALA A 169 -19.87 -15.85 -4.21
C ALA A 169 -20.67 -17.15 -4.01
N ASP A 170 -20.92 -17.90 -5.09
CA ASP A 170 -21.75 -19.10 -5.07
C ASP A 170 -20.92 -20.35 -4.75
N THR A 171 -19.69 -20.41 -5.25
CA THR A 171 -18.82 -21.59 -5.16
C THR A 171 -17.68 -21.44 -4.15
N GLY A 172 -17.30 -20.22 -3.80
CA GLY A 172 -16.12 -19.92 -2.99
C GLY A 172 -14.79 -20.05 -3.74
N GLU A 173 -14.81 -20.31 -5.06
CA GLU A 173 -13.61 -20.48 -5.88
C GLU A 173 -12.83 -19.16 -6.02
N ARG A 174 -11.50 -19.25 -6.04
CA ARG A 174 -10.62 -18.09 -6.27
C ARG A 174 -10.40 -17.87 -7.76
N MET A 175 -10.96 -16.76 -8.23
CA MET A 175 -10.97 -16.37 -9.63
C MET A 175 -9.81 -15.42 -9.94
N ARG A 176 -9.53 -15.24 -11.24
CA ARG A 176 -8.55 -14.24 -11.70
C ARG A 176 -8.97 -12.83 -11.29
N GLY A 177 -7.98 -11.97 -11.04
CA GLY A 177 -8.20 -10.56 -10.70
C GLY A 177 -7.79 -10.17 -9.29
N ALA A 178 -7.19 -11.10 -8.53
CA ALA A 178 -6.59 -10.81 -7.24
C ALA A 178 -5.51 -9.70 -7.34
N GLN A 179 -5.34 -8.96 -6.24
CA GLN A 179 -4.41 -7.85 -6.12
C GLN A 179 -3.79 -7.85 -4.73
N VAL A 180 -2.52 -7.53 -4.63
CA VAL A 180 -1.83 -7.34 -3.34
C VAL A 180 -1.10 -6.01 -3.32
N ARG A 181 -1.04 -5.39 -2.15
CA ARG A 181 -0.33 -4.12 -1.91
C ARG A 181 0.31 -4.13 -0.53
N VAL A 182 1.52 -3.62 -0.44
CA VAL A 182 2.24 -3.46 0.82
C VAL A 182 2.60 -1.99 1.00
N PHE A 183 2.29 -1.45 2.17
CA PHE A 183 2.65 -0.12 2.63
C PHE A 183 3.76 -0.22 3.67
N HIS A 184 4.74 0.68 3.60
CA HIS A 184 5.77 0.87 4.63
C HIS A 184 5.63 2.28 5.16
N LEU A 185 5.10 2.39 6.38
CA LEU A 185 4.67 3.67 6.95
C LEU A 185 5.61 4.06 8.08
N LEU A 186 6.15 5.27 8.01
CA LEU A 186 6.78 5.89 9.17
C LEU A 186 5.70 6.25 10.21
N PRO A 187 6.06 6.33 11.51
CA PRO A 187 5.15 6.76 12.56
C PRO A 187 4.51 8.12 12.25
N PHE A 188 3.19 8.24 12.46
CA PHE A 188 2.40 9.44 12.14
C PHE A 188 2.78 10.69 12.93
N CYS A 189 3.57 10.56 14.00
CA CYS A 189 4.12 11.70 14.74
C CYS A 189 5.27 12.41 13.99
N HIS A 190 5.72 11.90 12.84
CA HIS A 190 6.70 12.59 12.01
C HIS A 190 6.00 13.74 11.26
N GLU A 191 6.48 14.98 11.48
CA GLU A 191 5.78 16.22 11.12
C GLU A 191 5.41 16.33 9.63
N ASP A 192 6.19 15.70 8.75
CA ASP A 192 6.03 15.77 7.29
C ASP A 192 5.06 14.74 6.67
N LEU A 193 4.52 13.80 7.44
CA LEU A 193 3.80 12.65 6.88
C LEU A 193 2.32 12.87 6.57
N VAL A 194 1.74 13.99 7.01
CA VAL A 194 0.32 14.32 6.87
C VAL A 194 -0.57 13.07 7.05
N PRO A 195 -0.66 12.51 8.29
CA PRO A 195 -1.23 11.19 8.54
C PRO A 195 -2.62 10.94 7.93
N GLU A 196 -3.45 11.98 7.88
CA GLU A 196 -4.78 11.94 7.27
C GLU A 196 -4.74 11.59 5.78
N GLU A 197 -3.75 12.09 5.03
CA GLU A 197 -3.56 11.76 3.62
C GLU A 197 -3.09 10.32 3.43
N VAL A 198 -2.25 9.82 4.34
CA VAL A 198 -1.82 8.42 4.35
C VAL A 198 -3.01 7.50 4.60
N LEU A 199 -3.80 7.79 5.62
CA LEU A 199 -5.01 7.03 5.95
C LEU A 199 -6.03 7.11 4.81
N ALA A 200 -6.23 8.28 4.20
CA ALA A 200 -7.09 8.44 3.02
C ALA A 200 -6.59 7.63 1.83
N SER A 201 -5.27 7.60 1.56
CA SER A 201 -4.72 6.78 0.49
C SER A 201 -4.94 5.28 0.71
N ILE A 202 -4.82 4.79 1.95
CA ILE A 202 -5.09 3.39 2.26
C ILE A 202 -6.59 3.12 2.10
N ARG A 203 -7.44 3.99 2.66
CA ARG A 203 -8.90 3.92 2.53
C ARG A 203 -9.34 3.85 1.06
N ASP A 204 -8.84 4.76 0.22
CA ASP A 204 -9.12 4.78 -1.21
C ASP A 204 -8.78 3.44 -1.87
N TYR A 205 -7.64 2.84 -1.53
CA TYR A 205 -7.25 1.54 -2.06
C TYR A 205 -8.23 0.43 -1.63
N LEU A 206 -8.61 0.41 -0.34
CA LEU A 206 -9.56 -0.58 0.18
C LEU A 206 -10.94 -0.44 -0.49
N GLN A 207 -11.46 0.78 -0.58
CA GLN A 207 -12.76 1.07 -1.18
C GLN A 207 -12.77 0.75 -2.68
N ASN A 208 -11.70 1.09 -3.41
CA ASN A 208 -11.58 0.78 -4.83
C ASN A 208 -11.52 -0.74 -5.08
N ALA A 209 -10.82 -1.51 -4.24
CA ALA A 209 -10.78 -2.96 -4.37
C ALA A 209 -12.15 -3.59 -4.09
N ARG A 210 -12.86 -3.12 -3.06
CA ARG A 210 -14.23 -3.57 -2.77
C ARG A 210 -15.22 -3.21 -3.87
N ALA A 211 -15.10 -2.02 -4.47
CA ALA A 211 -15.93 -1.61 -5.60
C ALA A 211 -15.72 -2.49 -6.85
N GLN A 212 -14.56 -3.15 -6.95
CA GLN A 212 -14.29 -4.16 -7.98
C GLN A 212 -14.84 -5.55 -7.61
N GLY A 213 -15.55 -5.69 -6.49
CA GLY A 213 -16.09 -6.96 -6.00
C GLY A 213 -15.05 -7.85 -5.31
N LEU A 214 -13.87 -7.33 -4.95
CA LEU A 214 -12.82 -8.13 -4.32
C LEU A 214 -13.05 -8.25 -2.80
N THR A 215 -12.82 -9.46 -2.29
CA THR A 215 -12.81 -9.76 -0.87
C THR A 215 -11.44 -9.41 -0.28
N MET A 216 -11.43 -8.59 0.75
CA MET A 216 -10.22 -7.99 1.31
C MET A 216 -9.81 -8.63 2.64
N ARG A 217 -8.50 -8.75 2.85
CA ARG A 217 -7.85 -9.09 4.12
C ARG A 217 -6.66 -8.16 4.33
N VAL A 218 -6.33 -7.87 5.58
CA VAL A 218 -5.11 -7.13 5.91
C VAL A 218 -4.28 -7.85 6.96
N ALA A 219 -2.97 -7.60 6.93
CA ALA A 219 -2.03 -8.01 7.95
C ALA A 219 -1.15 -6.83 8.33
N MET A 220 -0.77 -6.75 9.61
CA MET A 220 0.05 -5.66 10.14
C MET A 220 1.28 -6.20 10.88
N HIS A 221 2.41 -5.52 10.74
CA HIS A 221 3.68 -5.89 11.37
C HIS A 221 4.57 -4.68 11.64
N GLY A 222 5.39 -4.75 12.68
CA GLY A 222 6.41 -3.73 12.98
C GLY A 222 6.08 -2.87 14.19
N GLY A 223 6.67 -1.68 14.26
CA GLY A 223 6.51 -0.79 15.40
C GLY A 223 7.35 -1.19 16.61
N ASP A 224 7.74 -0.18 17.36
CA ASP A 224 8.41 -0.35 18.64
C ASP A 224 7.46 -0.99 19.65
N ARG A 225 7.99 -1.91 20.47
CA ARG A 225 7.21 -2.64 21.47
C ARG A 225 6.73 -1.74 22.61
N GLU A 226 7.45 -0.63 22.82
CA GLU A 226 7.24 0.35 23.88
C GLU A 226 7.26 1.76 23.28
N GLY A 227 6.47 2.67 23.85
CA GLY A 227 6.38 4.07 23.42
C GLY A 227 5.23 4.38 22.46
N ASP A 228 4.75 5.62 22.50
CA ASP A 228 3.47 6.01 21.87
C ASP A 228 3.55 6.20 20.35
N PHE A 229 4.76 6.39 19.79
CA PHE A 229 4.93 6.76 18.38
C PHE A 229 4.41 5.68 17.43
N SER A 230 4.81 4.43 17.65
CA SER A 230 4.36 3.30 16.85
C SER A 230 2.94 2.89 17.19
N VAL A 231 2.57 2.97 18.48
CA VAL A 231 1.27 2.55 19.01
C VAL A 231 0.13 3.40 18.42
N SER A 232 0.26 4.73 18.44
CA SER A 232 -0.78 5.61 17.87
C SER A 232 -1.01 5.38 16.37
N THR A 233 0.07 5.11 15.62
CA THR A 233 0.00 4.77 14.20
C THR A 233 -0.71 3.43 13.98
N ALA A 234 -0.33 2.39 14.75
CA ALA A 234 -0.98 1.09 14.67
C ALA A 234 -2.47 1.16 15.04
N ASP A 235 -2.83 1.92 16.08
CA ASP A 235 -4.22 2.09 16.52
C ASP A 235 -5.07 2.81 15.46
N ALA A 236 -4.55 3.87 14.84
CA ALA A 236 -5.25 4.55 13.75
C ALA A 236 -5.50 3.63 12.54
N LEU A 237 -4.53 2.78 12.19
CA LEU A 237 -4.69 1.80 11.12
C LEU A 237 -5.71 0.71 11.47
N LYS A 238 -5.67 0.18 12.70
CA LYS A 238 -6.65 -0.80 13.19
C LYS A 238 -8.06 -0.22 13.17
N GLN A 239 -8.22 1.04 13.60
CA GLN A 239 -9.51 1.74 13.54
C GLN A 239 -9.98 1.89 12.10
N LEU A 240 -9.11 2.30 11.17
CA LEU A 240 -9.44 2.38 9.74
C LEU A 240 -9.95 1.05 9.19
N PHE A 241 -9.29 -0.07 9.49
CA PHE A 241 -9.73 -1.38 9.01
C PHE A 241 -11.05 -1.82 9.64
N ALA A 242 -11.26 -1.53 10.93
CA ALA A 242 -12.53 -1.79 11.60
C ALA A 242 -13.68 -0.99 10.99
N ASP A 243 -13.47 0.31 10.73
CA ASP A 243 -14.45 1.20 10.11
C ASP A 243 -14.83 0.75 8.69
N GLU A 244 -13.85 0.26 7.92
CA GLU A 244 -14.06 -0.29 6.59
C GLU A 244 -14.59 -1.74 6.61
N GLY A 245 -14.69 -2.37 7.77
CA GLY A 245 -15.13 -3.76 7.93
C GLY A 245 -14.16 -4.77 7.31
N ILE A 246 -12.87 -4.47 7.27
CA ILE A 246 -11.84 -5.35 6.71
C ILE A 246 -11.23 -6.21 7.82
N PRO A 247 -11.23 -7.55 7.67
CA PRO A 247 -10.62 -8.43 8.67
C PRO A 247 -9.09 -8.30 8.70
N LEU A 248 -8.56 -8.23 9.91
CA LEU A 248 -7.14 -8.44 10.20
C LEU A 248 -6.88 -9.95 10.34
N GLU A 249 -6.04 -10.49 9.44
CA GLU A 249 -5.61 -11.89 9.53
C GLU A 249 -4.65 -12.10 10.70
N PHE A 250 -3.73 -11.16 10.88
CA PHE A 250 -2.90 -11.06 12.07
C PHE A 250 -2.47 -9.62 12.31
N ASP A 251 -2.19 -9.33 13.58
CA ASP A 251 -1.60 -8.08 14.04
C ASP A 251 -0.36 -8.41 14.89
N GLU A 252 0.81 -8.21 14.30
CA GLU A 252 2.11 -8.33 14.98
C GLU A 252 2.77 -6.95 15.13
N THR A 253 1.96 -5.93 15.45
CA THR A 253 2.46 -4.59 15.74
C THR A 253 2.75 -4.34 17.21
N CYS A 254 3.76 -3.51 17.48
CA CYS A 254 4.09 -2.98 18.80
C CYS A 254 4.19 -4.09 19.87
N ALA A 255 3.36 -4.05 20.91
CA ALA A 255 3.35 -5.05 21.98
C ALA A 255 3.10 -6.49 21.49
N ASN A 256 2.38 -6.65 20.37
CA ASN A 256 2.07 -7.96 19.78
C ASN A 256 3.22 -8.51 18.91
N ARG A 257 4.19 -7.67 18.54
CA ARG A 257 5.33 -8.10 17.73
C ARG A 257 6.12 -9.16 18.47
N THR A 258 6.40 -10.32 17.87
CA THR A 258 7.19 -11.38 18.54
C THR A 258 8.56 -11.60 17.90
N SER A 259 8.75 -11.08 16.69
CA SER A 259 9.98 -11.28 15.92
C SER A 259 10.24 -10.14 14.94
N ASP A 260 11.49 -10.03 14.51
CA ASP A 260 11.93 -9.08 13.49
C ASP A 260 11.89 -9.74 12.11
N THR A 261 10.68 -9.92 11.60
CA THR A 261 10.41 -10.46 10.26
C THR A 261 10.04 -9.36 9.28
N LEU A 262 10.11 -9.69 7.98
CA LEU A 262 9.52 -8.88 6.93
C LEU A 262 7.98 -9.00 6.98
N LEU A 263 7.28 -8.15 6.23
CA LEU A 263 5.87 -8.33 5.90
C LEU A 263 5.67 -8.24 4.39
N GLY A 264 4.85 -9.11 3.84
CA GLY A 264 4.50 -9.08 2.44
C GLY A 264 3.24 -9.82 2.09
N ALA A 265 2.95 -9.86 0.80
CA ALA A 265 1.86 -10.64 0.22
C ALA A 265 2.20 -11.08 -1.20
N VAL A 266 1.63 -12.20 -1.63
CA VAL A 266 1.76 -12.74 -2.98
C VAL A 266 0.41 -13.31 -3.44
N ILE A 267 0.20 -13.33 -4.75
CA ILE A 267 -0.90 -14.07 -5.39
C ILE A 267 -0.32 -15.39 -5.88
N LEU A 268 -0.89 -16.52 -5.49
CA LEU A 268 -0.45 -17.87 -5.87
C LEU A 268 -1.05 -18.30 -7.22
N ASP A 269 -0.61 -19.45 -7.74
CA ASP A 269 -1.06 -20.00 -9.02
C ASP A 269 -2.56 -20.31 -9.09
N ASP A 270 -3.18 -20.59 -7.94
CA ASP A 270 -4.62 -20.83 -7.80
C ASP A 270 -5.43 -19.52 -7.62
N ASN A 271 -4.81 -18.35 -7.80
CA ASN A 271 -5.36 -17.02 -7.57
C ASN A 271 -5.70 -16.69 -6.10
N SER A 272 -5.40 -17.58 -5.15
CA SER A 272 -5.42 -17.22 -3.75
C SER A 272 -4.28 -16.25 -3.43
N THR A 273 -4.37 -15.59 -2.29
CA THR A 273 -3.31 -14.72 -1.77
C THR A 273 -2.72 -15.28 -0.49
N HIS A 274 -1.44 -15.03 -0.27
CA HIS A 274 -0.73 -15.48 0.92
C HIS A 274 0.09 -14.33 1.50
N PHE A 275 -0.03 -14.08 2.80
CA PHE A 275 0.85 -13.15 3.49
C PHE A 275 2.23 -13.79 3.70
N ILE A 276 3.27 -12.97 3.77
CA ILE A 276 4.66 -13.42 3.84
C ILE A 276 5.32 -12.78 5.06
N LYS A 277 5.96 -13.61 5.88
CA LYS A 277 6.89 -13.20 6.96
C LYS A 277 8.33 -13.60 6.68
N HIS A 278 8.54 -14.57 5.80
CA HIS A 278 9.88 -15.04 5.46
C HIS A 278 10.01 -15.30 3.96
N LEU A 279 11.05 -14.73 3.35
CA LEU A 279 11.52 -15.17 2.04
C LEU A 279 12.57 -16.25 2.23
N VAL A 280 12.42 -17.37 1.55
CA VAL A 280 13.36 -18.50 1.61
C VAL A 280 13.90 -18.82 0.23
N THR A 281 15.15 -19.26 0.15
CA THR A 281 15.73 -19.85 -1.07
C THR A 281 15.96 -21.34 -0.86
N GLY A 282 15.70 -22.09 -1.93
CA GLY A 282 16.19 -23.46 -2.09
C GLY A 282 17.71 -23.53 -2.14
#